data_AF-A0A258HH47-F1
#
_entry.id   AF-A0A258HH47-F1
#
_cell.length_a   1.000
_cell.length_b   1.000
_cell.length_c   1.000
_cell.angle_alpha   90.00
_cell.angle_beta   90.00
_cell.angle_gamma   90.00
#
_symmetry.space_group_name_H-M   'P 1'
#
loop_
_entity.id
_entity.type
_entity.pdbx_description
1 polymer ?
#
loop_
_entity_poly.entity_id
_entity_poly.type
_entity_poly.pdbx_seq_one_letter_code
_entity_poly.pdbx_strand_id
1 'polypeptide(L)'
;MVLPRKVRLFRRPSPSAPVHPPLEVTLDVYWCDAHGTQVSGWAHSGGQPVEGLTLTTRSGSAETTVVTRTDLPKFFGDEPAMESAGFEVYLPGPPMSSSSSPGVSTTRS
;
A
#
# COMPACT_ATOMS: atom_id res chain seq x y z
N MET A 1 -30.89 25.95 14.08
CA MET A 1 -30.15 25.33 12.96
C MET A 1 -29.12 24.38 13.56
N VAL A 2 -29.35 23.07 13.51
CA VAL A 2 -28.53 22.04 14.20
C VAL A 2 -27.73 21.27 13.16
N LEU A 3 -26.39 21.29 13.25
CA LEU A 3 -25.50 20.45 12.42
C LEU A 3 -25.59 18.98 12.85
N PRO A 4 -25.62 17.99 11.93
CA PRO A 4 -25.52 16.59 12.31
C PRO A 4 -24.08 16.23 12.68
N ARG A 5 -23.89 15.74 13.93
CA ARG A 5 -22.66 15.09 14.37
C ARG A 5 -22.49 13.77 13.60
N LYS A 6 -21.48 13.69 12.73
CA LYS A 6 -21.02 12.42 12.15
C LYS A 6 -20.50 11.52 13.27
N VAL A 7 -21.29 10.52 13.66
CA VAL A 7 -20.84 9.44 14.53
C VAL A 7 -19.96 8.52 13.69
N ARG A 8 -18.63 8.56 13.88
CA ARG A 8 -17.73 7.50 13.40
C ARG A 8 -17.84 6.31 14.36
N LEU A 9 -18.57 5.29 13.93
CA LEU A 9 -18.54 3.98 14.58
C LEU A 9 -17.15 3.37 14.34
N PHE A 10 -16.25 3.47 15.32
CA PHE A 10 -15.09 2.61 15.37
C PHE A 10 -15.58 1.20 15.71
N ARG A 11 -15.60 0.30 14.71
CA ARG A 11 -15.76 -1.13 14.99
C ARG A 11 -14.64 -1.55 15.94
N ARG A 12 -14.98 -1.98 17.15
CA ARG A 12 -14.05 -2.70 18.02
C ARG A 12 -13.55 -3.93 17.24
N PRO A 13 -12.23 -4.14 17.10
CA PRO A 13 -11.72 -5.40 16.56
C PRO A 13 -12.20 -6.54 17.45
N SER A 14 -12.69 -7.62 16.84
CA SER A 14 -13.05 -8.86 17.56
C SER A 14 -11.78 -9.46 18.19
N PRO A 15 -11.81 -9.93 19.44
CA PRO A 15 -10.66 -10.59 20.08
C PRO A 15 -10.24 -11.92 19.42
N SER A 16 -11.01 -12.40 18.44
CA SER A 16 -10.75 -13.62 17.66
C SER A 16 -10.17 -13.36 16.27
N ALA A 17 -9.88 -12.10 15.90
CA ALA A 17 -9.24 -11.81 14.62
C ALA A 17 -7.80 -12.37 14.62
N PRO A 18 -7.35 -13.05 13.55
CA PRO A 18 -5.95 -13.43 13.43
C PRO A 18 -5.08 -12.19 13.65
N VAL A 19 -4.08 -12.29 14.52
CA VAL A 19 -3.08 -11.24 14.66
C VAL A 19 -2.22 -11.31 13.40
N HIS A 20 -2.62 -10.57 12.37
CA HIS A 20 -1.82 -10.45 11.18
C HIS A 20 -0.54 -9.69 11.54
N PRO A 21 0.64 -10.17 11.11
CA PRO A 21 1.86 -9.40 11.28
C PRO A 21 1.70 -8.02 10.62
N PRO A 22 2.27 -6.95 11.20
CA PRO A 22 2.15 -5.61 10.64
C PRO A 22 2.64 -5.61 9.20
N LEU A 23 1.94 -4.86 8.35
CA LEU A 23 2.39 -4.58 6.99
C LEU A 23 3.46 -3.48 7.07
N GLU A 24 4.65 -3.81 6.61
CA GLU A 24 5.73 -2.84 6.41
C GLU A 24 5.76 -2.44 4.94
N VAL A 25 5.85 -1.14 4.67
CA VAL A 25 5.83 -0.58 3.32
C VAL A 25 6.91 0.49 3.21
N THR A 26 7.71 0.42 2.15
CA THR A 26 8.69 1.45 1.80
C THR A 26 8.52 1.84 0.34
N LEU A 27 8.67 3.14 0.06
CA LEU A 27 8.66 3.69 -1.30
C LEU A 27 10.12 3.92 -1.74
N ASP A 28 10.49 3.30 -2.85
CA ASP A 28 11.82 3.49 -3.45
C ASP A 28 11.78 4.58 -4.51
N VAL A 29 10.70 4.61 -5.31
CA VAL A 29 10.50 5.60 -6.37
C VAL A 29 9.15 6.28 -6.16
N TYR A 30 9.19 7.60 -6.17
CA TYR A 30 8.02 8.45 -6.23
C TYR A 30 8.30 9.63 -7.17
N TRP A 31 7.50 9.75 -8.23
CA TRP A 31 7.49 10.94 -9.06
C TRP A 31 6.12 11.14 -9.68
N CYS A 32 5.87 12.36 -10.14
CA CYS A 32 4.64 12.72 -10.82
C CYS A 32 4.92 13.64 -12.01
N ASP A 33 4.07 13.56 -13.02
CA ASP A 33 4.08 14.44 -14.18
C ASP A 33 2.68 15.00 -14.45
N ALA A 34 2.48 15.59 -15.63
CA ALA A 34 1.19 16.13 -16.03
C ALA A 34 0.10 15.05 -16.26
N HIS A 35 0.48 13.78 -16.36
CA HIS A 35 -0.37 12.67 -16.74
C HIS A 35 -0.64 11.69 -15.59
N GLY A 36 0.15 11.70 -14.53
CA GLY A 36 -0.02 10.74 -13.44
C GLY A 36 1.03 10.79 -12.35
N THR A 37 0.97 9.76 -11.50
CA THR A 37 1.92 9.50 -10.44
C THR A 37 2.46 8.09 -10.56
N GLN A 38 3.78 7.97 -10.58
CA GLN A 38 4.49 6.71 -10.51
C GLN A 38 4.91 6.44 -9.07
N VAL A 39 4.61 5.24 -8.59
CA VAL A 39 5.05 4.75 -7.29
C VAL A 39 5.60 3.35 -7.45
N SER A 40 6.79 3.10 -6.92
CA SER A 40 7.30 1.75 -6.73
C SER A 40 8.00 1.61 -5.39
N GLY A 41 8.07 0.38 -4.91
CA GLY A 41 8.65 0.07 -3.62
C GLY A 41 8.51 -1.39 -3.27
N TRP A 42 8.45 -1.66 -1.98
CA TRP A 42 8.23 -3.00 -1.46
C TRP A 42 7.32 -2.98 -0.24
N ALA A 43 6.61 -4.08 -0.06
CA ALA A 43 5.81 -4.32 1.12
C ALA A 43 5.88 -5.78 1.55
N HIS A 44 5.97 -6.02 2.86
CA HIS A 44 5.92 -7.38 3.40
C HIS A 44 5.17 -7.41 4.72
N SER A 45 4.81 -8.62 5.17
CA SER A 45 4.02 -8.83 6.37
C SER A 45 4.55 -10.03 7.13
N GLY A 46 5.67 -9.84 7.85
CA GLY A 46 6.28 -10.87 8.71
C GLY A 46 6.41 -12.26 8.08
N GLY A 47 6.97 -12.35 6.86
CA GLY A 47 7.16 -13.62 6.12
C GLY A 47 5.94 -14.11 5.34
N GLN A 48 4.78 -13.45 5.44
CA GLN A 48 3.64 -13.73 4.59
C GLN A 48 3.75 -12.98 3.25
N PRO A 49 3.46 -13.64 2.11
CA PRO A 49 3.46 -12.98 0.82
C PRO A 49 2.36 -11.92 0.76
N VAL A 50 2.66 -10.81 0.10
CA VAL A 50 1.68 -9.76 -0.20
C VAL A 50 1.18 -10.01 -1.62
N GLU A 51 -0.06 -10.47 -1.75
CA GLU A 51 -0.64 -10.86 -3.04
C GLU A 51 -1.08 -9.66 -3.89
N GLY A 52 -1.38 -8.52 -3.25
CA GLY A 52 -1.79 -7.32 -3.96
C GLY A 52 -1.85 -6.09 -3.07
N LEU A 53 -1.47 -4.95 -3.64
CA LEU A 53 -1.66 -3.64 -3.04
C LEU A 53 -2.55 -2.81 -3.96
N THR A 54 -3.31 -1.92 -3.35
CA THR A 54 -4.07 -0.90 -4.06
C THR A 54 -3.54 0.46 -3.61
N LEU A 55 -2.99 1.21 -4.55
CA LEU A 55 -2.66 2.60 -4.34
C LEU A 55 -3.94 3.41 -4.43
N THR A 56 -4.28 4.12 -3.37
CA THR A 56 -5.43 5.02 -3.34
C THR A 56 -4.96 6.46 -3.17
N THR A 57 -5.42 7.31 -4.08
CA THR A 57 -5.25 8.77 -4.01
C THR A 57 -6.62 9.44 -4.01
N ARG A 58 -6.63 10.77 -3.94
CA ARG A 58 -7.88 11.53 -4.08
C ARG A 58 -8.51 11.40 -5.47
N SER A 59 -7.69 11.19 -6.49
CA SER A 59 -8.11 11.12 -7.90
C SER A 59 -8.62 9.73 -8.29
N GLY A 60 -8.30 8.69 -7.53
CA GLY A 60 -8.74 7.33 -7.79
C GLY A 60 -7.88 6.29 -7.11
N SER A 61 -8.12 5.03 -7.47
CA SER A 61 -7.37 3.87 -6.98
C SER A 61 -6.90 3.03 -8.15
N ALA A 62 -5.71 2.46 -8.06
CA ALA A 62 -5.20 1.46 -8.99
C ALA A 62 -4.56 0.30 -8.23
N GLU A 63 -4.75 -0.91 -8.76
CA GLU A 63 -4.02 -2.08 -8.31
C GLU A 63 -2.56 -1.98 -8.73
N THR A 64 -1.67 -2.33 -7.81
CA THR A 64 -0.24 -2.40 -8.10
C THR A 64 0.08 -3.71 -8.81
N THR A 65 1.05 -3.67 -9.70
CA THR A 65 1.69 -4.89 -10.21
C THR A 65 2.73 -5.36 -9.21
N VAL A 66 2.72 -6.66 -8.89
CA VAL A 66 3.77 -7.30 -8.08
C VAL A 66 5.02 -7.43 -8.95
N VAL A 67 6.17 -7.02 -8.41
CA VAL A 67 7.46 -7.02 -9.10
C VAL A 67 8.46 -7.83 -8.29
N THR A 68 9.24 -8.67 -8.98
CA THR A 68 10.28 -9.47 -8.34
C THR A 68 11.45 -8.60 -7.89
N ARG A 69 11.90 -8.79 -6.65
CA ARG A 69 12.98 -8.05 -6.00
C ARG A 69 14.05 -8.98 -5.45
N THR A 70 15.10 -9.19 -6.25
CA THR A 70 16.23 -10.07 -5.90
C THR A 70 17.24 -9.44 -4.92
N ASP A 71 17.06 -8.15 -4.61
CA ASP A 71 17.86 -7.39 -3.66
C ASP A 71 17.34 -7.49 -2.22
N LEU A 72 16.02 -7.62 -2.02
CA LEU A 72 15.40 -7.65 -0.68
C LEU A 72 15.83 -8.82 0.21
N PRO A 73 16.00 -10.06 -0.29
CA PRO A 73 16.48 -11.16 0.55
C PRO A 73 17.81 -10.88 1.25
N LYS A 74 18.65 -10.00 0.68
CA LYS A 74 19.94 -9.60 1.30
C LYS A 74 19.76 -8.80 2.59
N PHE A 75 18.62 -8.12 2.75
CA PHE A 75 18.33 -7.27 3.91
C PHE A 75 17.46 -7.97 4.95
N PHE A 76 16.63 -8.93 4.53
CA PHE A 76 15.61 -9.57 5.37
C PHE A 76 15.80 -11.10 5.52
N GLY A 77 16.89 -11.66 4.98
CA GLY A 77 17.16 -13.10 4.94
C GLY A 77 16.61 -13.78 3.69
N ASP A 78 16.98 -15.06 3.47
CA ASP A 78 16.54 -15.90 2.33
C ASP A 78 15.06 -16.34 2.45
N GLU A 79 14.17 -15.41 2.78
CA GLU A 79 12.73 -15.65 2.81
C GLU A 79 12.14 -15.54 1.40
N PRO A 80 11.55 -16.61 0.83
CA PRO A 80 11.02 -16.59 -0.55
C PRO A 80 9.95 -15.52 -0.76
N ALA A 81 9.21 -15.16 0.29
CA ALA A 81 8.20 -14.10 0.24
C ALA A 81 8.81 -12.72 -0.09
N MET A 82 10.09 -12.49 0.22
CA MET A 82 10.77 -11.22 -0.05
C MET A 82 11.08 -11.01 -1.53
N GLU A 83 11.26 -12.10 -2.30
CA GLU A 83 11.44 -11.99 -3.75
C GLU A 83 10.20 -11.44 -4.44
N SER A 84 9.01 -11.68 -3.88
CA SER A 84 7.73 -11.21 -4.45
C SER A 84 7.15 -10.01 -3.67
N ALA A 85 7.96 -9.32 -2.87
CA ALA A 85 7.51 -8.19 -2.05
C ALA A 85 7.51 -6.85 -2.80
N GLY A 86 8.05 -6.78 -4.01
CA GLY A 86 8.09 -5.55 -4.79
C GLY A 86 6.74 -5.19 -5.38
N PHE A 87 6.48 -3.90 -5.53
CA PHE A 87 5.29 -3.42 -6.22
C PHE A 87 5.60 -2.19 -7.07
N GLU A 88 4.78 -2.01 -8.12
CA GLU A 88 4.85 -0.87 -9.01
C GLU A 88 3.45 -0.48 -9.50
N VAL A 89 3.21 0.82 -9.62
CA VAL A 89 1.97 1.36 -10.18
C VAL A 89 2.19 2.73 -10.79
N TYR A 90 1.57 2.94 -11.94
CA TYR A 90 1.32 4.26 -12.49
C TYR A 90 -0.18 4.56 -12.34
N LEU A 91 -0.51 5.59 -11.58
CA LEU A 91 -1.89 6.05 -11.44
C LEU A 91 -2.14 7.24 -12.37
N PRO A 92 -2.96 7.08 -13.44
CA PRO A 92 -3.31 8.19 -14.32
C PRO A 92 -4.14 9.24 -13.57
N GLY A 93 -3.86 10.50 -13.85
CA GLY A 93 -4.59 11.63 -13.28
C GLY A 93 -3.70 12.84 -13.02
N PRO A 94 -4.28 14.00 -12.69
CA PRO A 94 -3.48 15.16 -12.35
C PRO A 94 -2.57 14.85 -11.15
N PRO A 95 -1.34 15.42 -11.12
CA PRO A 95 -0.41 15.18 -10.03
C PRO A 95 -1.03 15.61 -8.70
N MET A 96 -0.78 14.84 -7.65
CA MET A 96 -1.31 15.15 -6.31
C MET A 96 -0.85 16.54 -5.87
N SER A 97 -1.81 17.38 -5.45
CA SER A 97 -1.48 18.62 -4.75
C SER A 97 -0.73 18.31 -3.46
N SER A 98 0.36 19.04 -3.19
CA SER A 98 1.38 18.80 -2.15
C SER A 98 0.91 18.70 -0.68
N SER A 99 -0.39 18.79 -0.41
CA SER A 99 -0.98 18.64 0.92
C SER A 99 -1.50 17.23 1.24
N SER A 100 -1.33 16.26 0.32
CA SER A 100 -1.98 14.95 0.41
C SER A 100 -0.95 13.81 0.39
N SER A 101 -0.83 13.07 1.50
CA SER A 101 -0.06 11.82 1.52
C SER A 101 -0.83 10.70 0.82
N PRO A 102 -0.19 9.88 -0.04
CA PRO A 102 -0.83 8.69 -0.61
C PRO A 102 -1.18 7.67 0.48
N GLY A 103 -2.33 7.01 0.33
CA GLY A 103 -2.75 5.90 1.18
C GLY A 103 -2.57 4.57 0.45
N VAL A 104 -1.84 3.63 1.05
CA VAL A 104 -1.73 2.25 0.56
C VAL A 104 -2.71 1.38 1.33
N SER A 105 -3.50 0.59 0.63
CA SER A 105 -4.39 -0.43 1.22
C SER A 105 -4.11 -1.80 0.57
N THR A 106 -4.31 -2.88 1.31
CA THR A 106 -3.99 -4.25 0.89
C THR A 106 -5.27 -5.08 0.87
N THR A 107 -5.44 -5.91 -0.15
CA THR A 107 -6.48 -6.93 -0.21
C THR A 107 -5.84 -8.28 0.07
N ARG A 108 -6.41 -9.10 0.96
CA ARG A 108 -5.96 -10.47 1.25
C ARG A 108 -7.16 -11.42 1.25
N SER A 109 -6.98 -12.63 0.76
CA SER A 109 -7.97 -13.72 0.78
C SER A 109 -7.93 -14.49 2.09
#